data_AF-A0ABD0RBX4-F1
#
_entry.id   AF-A0ABD0RBX4-F1
#
_cell.length_a   1.000
_cell.length_b   1.000
_cell.length_c   1.000
_cell.angle_alpha   90.00
_cell.angle_beta   90.00
_cell.angle_gamma   90.00
#
_symmetry.space_group_name_H-M   'P 1'
#
loop_
_entity.id
_entity.type
_entity.pdbx_description
1 polymer ?
#
loop_
_entity_poly.entity_id
_entity_poly.type
_entity_poly.pdbx_seq_one_letter_code
_entity_poly.pdbx_strand_id
1 'polypeptide(L)'
;MLEIAPVATSKLPEKLAPSRQDIYQEQLAAIPEFQGLGPLFKSSEPVQLTEAETEYVVRCIKHTFANHMIFQFDCTNTLNDQLLQRVLVQMEPSEAYEVLHYVPAPSLPYSQPGSCYSLVRLPEDDPTAVSCTFSCTMKYLVRDCDPNTGEPDDDGYDDEYVLEDLEVTVADHIQKVLKPNFGAAWEEIGDEFEKEETFA
;
A
#
# COMPACT_ATOMS: atom_id res chain seq x y z
N MET A 1 67.23 -1.46 -15.52
CA MET A 1 66.72 -2.37 -14.48
C MET A 1 65.46 -1.74 -13.92
N LEU A 2 64.31 -2.37 -14.21
CA LEU A 2 62.96 -2.19 -13.66
C LEU A 2 62.23 -0.85 -13.86
N GLU A 3 61.40 -0.79 -14.91
CA GLU A 3 60.18 0.03 -14.95
C GLU A 3 59.11 -0.65 -14.08
N ILE A 4 58.48 0.13 -13.19
CA ILE A 4 57.38 -0.32 -12.34
C ILE A 4 56.08 0.15 -12.99
N ALA A 5 55.28 -0.79 -13.50
CA ALA A 5 53.95 -0.50 -14.00
C ALA A 5 52.96 -0.29 -12.83
N PRO A 6 52.05 0.70 -12.90
CA PRO A 6 51.03 0.88 -11.89
C PRO A 6 49.92 -0.17 -12.07
N VAL A 7 49.59 -0.86 -10.98
CA VAL A 7 48.46 -1.80 -10.91
C VAL A 7 47.16 -0.99 -10.84
N ALA A 8 46.31 -1.12 -11.87
CA ALA A 8 44.96 -0.58 -11.86
C ALA A 8 44.07 -1.48 -10.99
N THR A 9 43.68 -0.98 -9.82
CA THR A 9 42.59 -1.58 -9.02
C THR A 9 41.25 -1.25 -9.66
N SER A 10 40.63 -2.24 -10.30
CA SER A 10 39.24 -2.18 -10.73
C SER A 10 38.32 -2.09 -9.51
N LYS A 11 37.68 -0.93 -9.32
CA LYS A 11 36.55 -0.82 -8.38
C LYS A 11 35.40 -1.68 -8.94
N LEU A 12 35.01 -2.71 -8.20
CA LEU A 12 33.76 -3.43 -8.44
C LEU A 12 32.59 -2.42 -8.34
N PRO A 13 31.53 -2.55 -9.16
CA PRO A 13 30.39 -1.63 -9.08
C PRO A 13 29.71 -1.79 -7.72
N GLU A 14 29.56 -0.70 -6.98
CA GLU A 14 28.68 -0.65 -5.81
C GLU A 14 27.26 -1.02 -6.25
N LYS A 15 26.70 -2.06 -5.61
CA LYS A 15 25.30 -2.43 -5.80
C LYS A 15 24.45 -1.28 -5.24
N LEU A 16 23.82 -0.50 -6.12
CA LEU A 16 22.89 0.56 -5.74
C LEU A 16 21.82 -0.04 -4.81
N ALA A 17 21.56 0.63 -3.69
CA ALA A 17 20.49 0.24 -2.79
C ALA A 17 19.14 0.30 -3.53
N PRO A 18 18.24 -0.69 -3.34
CA PRO A 18 16.95 -0.71 -4.00
C PRO A 18 16.13 0.52 -3.59
N SER A 19 15.39 1.09 -4.54
CA SER A 19 14.46 2.18 -4.24
C SER A 19 13.28 1.67 -3.41
N ARG A 20 12.54 2.59 -2.76
CA ARG A 20 11.30 2.24 -2.04
C ARG A 20 10.29 1.52 -2.94
N GLN A 21 10.21 1.91 -4.21
CA GLN A 21 9.31 1.29 -5.18
C GLN A 21 9.77 -0.13 -5.55
N ASP A 22 11.08 -0.37 -5.66
CA ASP A 22 11.62 -1.72 -5.89
C ASP A 22 11.30 -2.66 -4.71
N ILE A 23 11.44 -2.15 -3.48
CA ILE A 23 11.12 -2.91 -2.27
C ILE A 23 9.64 -3.31 -2.25
N TYR A 24 8.72 -2.37 -2.51
CA TYR A 24 7.29 -2.71 -2.56
C TYR A 24 6.96 -3.66 -3.71
N GLN A 25 7.58 -3.48 -4.88
CA GLN A 25 7.40 -4.39 -6.01
C GLN A 25 7.80 -5.83 -5.64
N GLU A 26 8.94 -6.01 -4.97
CA GLU A 26 9.40 -7.33 -4.53
C GLU A 26 8.47 -7.94 -3.46
N GLN A 27 8.04 -7.14 -2.47
CA GLN A 27 7.13 -7.57 -1.40
C GLN A 27 5.77 -8.00 -1.95
N LEU A 28 5.14 -7.18 -2.78
CA LEU A 28 3.82 -7.47 -3.37
C LEU A 28 3.90 -8.65 -4.34
N ALA A 29 4.99 -8.79 -5.09
CA ALA A 29 5.20 -9.93 -5.99
C ALA A 29 5.44 -11.26 -5.26
N ALA A 30 5.74 -11.24 -3.95
CA ALA A 30 5.84 -12.45 -3.14
C ALA A 30 4.47 -13.00 -2.71
N ILE A 31 3.40 -12.21 -2.85
CA ILE A 31 2.04 -12.59 -2.44
C ILE A 31 1.34 -13.32 -3.60
N PRO A 32 0.88 -14.58 -3.42
CA PRO A 32 0.26 -15.38 -4.49
C PRO A 32 -0.99 -14.74 -5.11
N GLU A 33 -1.80 -14.08 -4.29
CA GLU A 33 -3.05 -13.42 -4.71
C GLU A 33 -2.80 -12.22 -5.65
N PHE A 34 -1.57 -11.70 -5.69
CA PHE A 34 -1.19 -10.53 -6.48
C PHE A 34 -0.40 -10.89 -7.75
N GLN A 35 -0.27 -12.18 -8.05
CA GLN A 35 0.34 -12.62 -9.30
C GLN A 35 -0.48 -12.15 -10.50
N GLY A 36 0.21 -11.65 -11.52
CA GLY A 36 -0.42 -11.23 -12.78
C GLY A 36 -0.95 -9.80 -12.80
N LEU A 37 -0.80 -9.02 -11.73
CA LEU A 37 -1.19 -7.59 -11.73
C LEU A 37 -0.27 -6.70 -12.60
N GLY A 38 0.90 -7.21 -12.97
CA GLY A 38 1.90 -6.47 -13.73
C GLY A 38 2.83 -5.63 -12.85
N PRO A 39 3.56 -4.66 -13.43
CA PRO A 39 4.47 -3.81 -12.68
C PRO A 39 3.72 -2.78 -11.82
N LEU A 40 4.21 -2.57 -10.61
CA LEU A 40 3.79 -1.52 -9.69
C LEU A 40 4.07 -0.15 -10.31
N PHE A 41 3.03 0.64 -10.55
CA PHE A 41 3.15 1.96 -11.15
C PHE A 41 3.65 3.01 -10.15
N LYS A 42 3.08 3.03 -8.94
CA LYS A 42 3.51 3.90 -7.84
C LYS A 42 3.00 3.43 -6.48
N SER A 43 3.50 4.03 -5.42
CA SER A 43 2.98 3.84 -4.06
C SER A 43 2.89 5.18 -3.33
N SER A 44 1.87 5.35 -2.49
CA SER A 44 1.67 6.58 -1.71
C SER A 44 2.57 6.67 -0.48
N GLU A 45 2.58 7.83 0.17
CA GLU A 45 2.94 7.90 1.59
C GLU A 45 1.86 7.22 2.45
N PRO A 46 2.21 6.70 3.64
CA PRO A 46 1.24 6.11 4.55
C PRO A 46 0.25 7.16 5.06
N VAL A 47 -1.03 6.81 5.05
CA VAL A 47 -2.14 7.60 5.64
C VAL A 47 -2.57 6.91 6.93
N GLN A 48 -2.62 7.64 8.03
CA GLN A 48 -3.09 7.11 9.30
C GLN A 48 -4.63 7.05 9.30
N LEU A 49 -5.19 5.91 9.71
CA LEU A 49 -6.64 5.64 9.70
C LEU A 49 -7.24 5.45 11.10
N THR A 50 -6.49 5.81 12.14
CA THR A 50 -6.93 5.81 13.53
C THR A 50 -6.41 7.06 14.23
N GLU A 51 -7.11 7.55 15.24
CA GLU A 51 -6.62 8.64 16.08
C GLU A 51 -5.32 8.27 16.80
N ALA A 52 -4.58 9.27 17.28
CA ALA A 52 -3.37 9.03 18.06
C ALA A 52 -3.71 8.41 19.43
N GLU A 53 -2.87 7.48 19.89
CA GLU A 53 -2.94 6.89 21.25
C GLU A 53 -4.20 6.04 21.51
N THR A 54 -4.80 5.45 20.46
CA THR A 54 -5.91 4.48 20.57
C THR A 54 -5.42 3.03 20.65
N GLU A 55 -6.36 2.09 20.72
CA GLU A 55 -6.14 0.65 20.83
C GLU A 55 -5.32 0.08 19.66
N TYR A 56 -5.46 0.68 18.48
CA TYR A 56 -4.84 0.22 17.25
C TYR A 56 -4.20 1.38 16.49
N VAL A 57 -3.00 1.14 15.98
CA VAL A 57 -2.38 2.02 15.00
C VAL A 57 -2.52 1.37 13.64
N VAL A 58 -3.32 1.98 12.75
CA VAL A 58 -3.50 1.50 11.37
C VAL A 58 -3.03 2.57 10.39
N ARG A 59 -2.14 2.19 9.48
CA ARG A 59 -1.66 3.05 8.40
C ARG A 59 -1.87 2.37 7.06
N CYS A 60 -2.47 3.07 6.11
CA CYS A 60 -2.70 2.56 4.76
C CYS A 60 -1.69 3.13 3.76
N ILE A 61 -1.14 2.27 2.91
CA ILE A 61 -0.33 2.62 1.74
C ILE A 61 -1.09 2.17 0.50
N LYS A 62 -1.28 3.09 -0.45
CA LYS A 62 -1.97 2.84 -1.71
C LYS A 62 -0.95 2.47 -2.77
N HIS A 63 -1.09 1.29 -3.37
CA HIS A 63 -0.25 0.80 -4.46
C HIS A 63 -1.05 0.74 -5.75
N THR A 64 -0.66 1.53 -6.74
CA THR A 64 -1.38 1.65 -8.01
C THR A 64 -0.76 0.73 -9.06
N PHE A 65 -1.60 -0.05 -9.74
CA PHE A 65 -1.27 -0.85 -10.92
C PHE A 65 -2.12 -0.36 -12.11
N ALA A 66 -1.93 -0.95 -13.29
CA ALA A 66 -2.62 -0.52 -14.51
C ALA A 66 -4.16 -0.57 -14.40
N ASN A 67 -4.70 -1.65 -13.81
CA ASN A 67 -6.15 -1.89 -13.70
C ASN A 67 -6.61 -2.20 -12.27
N HIS A 68 -5.68 -2.12 -11.30
CA HIS A 68 -5.93 -2.53 -9.92
C HIS A 68 -5.25 -1.57 -8.95
N MET A 69 -5.74 -1.58 -7.71
CA MET A 69 -5.06 -0.99 -6.56
C MET A 69 -4.94 -2.03 -5.46
N ILE A 70 -3.82 -2.00 -4.75
CA ILE A 70 -3.64 -2.74 -3.50
C ILE A 70 -3.56 -1.72 -2.37
N PHE A 71 -4.37 -1.94 -1.34
CA PHE A 71 -4.30 -1.21 -0.09
C PHE A 71 -3.57 -2.06 0.92
N GLN A 72 -2.35 -1.65 1.29
CA GLN A 72 -1.58 -2.26 2.36
C GLN A 72 -1.90 -1.55 3.67
N PHE A 73 -2.35 -2.30 4.67
CA PHE A 73 -2.59 -1.79 6.01
C PHE A 73 -1.53 -2.33 6.96
N ASP A 74 -0.67 -1.44 7.43
CA ASP A 74 0.28 -1.73 8.50
C ASP A 74 -0.44 -1.49 9.84
N CYS A 75 -0.75 -2.58 10.53
CA CYS A 75 -1.55 -2.59 11.74
C CYS A 75 -0.68 -2.93 12.95
N THR A 76 -0.90 -2.26 14.08
CA THR A 76 -0.24 -2.56 15.35
C THR A 76 -1.29 -2.61 16.47
N ASN A 77 -1.34 -3.73 17.17
CA ASN A 77 -2.11 -3.89 18.41
C ASN A 77 -1.35 -3.24 19.58
N THR A 78 -1.95 -2.26 20.26
CA THR A 78 -1.33 -1.55 21.40
C THR A 78 -1.80 -2.08 22.76
N LEU A 79 -2.68 -3.08 22.77
CA LEU A 79 -3.20 -3.72 23.97
C LEU A 79 -2.40 -5.00 24.30
N ASN A 80 -2.00 -5.16 25.57
CA ASN A 80 -1.14 -6.26 26.03
C ASN A 80 -1.90 -7.45 26.62
N ASP A 81 -3.20 -7.32 26.76
CA ASP A 81 -4.15 -8.30 27.28
C ASP A 81 -4.91 -9.02 26.15
N GLN A 82 -4.53 -8.81 24.89
CA GLN A 82 -5.16 -9.47 23.75
C GLN A 82 -4.18 -9.76 22.61
N LEU A 83 -4.47 -10.82 21.87
CA LEU A 83 -3.84 -11.21 20.62
C LEU A 83 -4.87 -11.13 19.50
N LEU A 84 -4.56 -10.38 18.44
CA LEU A 84 -5.40 -10.38 17.25
C LEU A 84 -4.92 -11.43 16.26
N GLN A 85 -5.85 -12.10 15.62
CA GLN A 85 -5.58 -13.08 14.56
C GLN A 85 -6.47 -12.84 13.34
N ARG A 86 -5.99 -13.27 12.17
CA ARG A 86 -6.73 -13.20 10.90
C ARG A 86 -7.22 -11.77 10.59
N VAL A 87 -6.39 -10.78 10.88
CA VAL A 87 -6.73 -9.36 10.78
C VAL A 87 -6.80 -8.94 9.33
N LEU A 88 -7.93 -8.40 8.91
CA LEU A 88 -8.13 -7.80 7.59
C LEU A 88 -8.85 -6.46 7.71
N VAL A 89 -8.77 -5.62 6.68
CA VAL A 89 -9.56 -4.40 6.60
C VAL A 89 -10.59 -4.56 5.47
N GLN A 90 -11.85 -4.74 5.85
CA GLN A 90 -12.97 -4.71 4.92
C GLN A 90 -13.12 -3.29 4.37
N MET A 91 -13.29 -3.17 3.06
CA MET A 91 -13.44 -1.89 2.37
C MET A 91 -14.75 -1.86 1.60
N GLU A 92 -15.48 -0.75 1.71
CA GLU A 92 -16.73 -0.51 1.00
C GLU A 92 -16.59 0.77 0.16
N PRO A 93 -16.43 0.66 -1.17
CA PRO A 93 -16.27 1.81 -2.04
C PRO A 93 -17.59 2.58 -2.26
N SER A 94 -17.49 3.90 -2.38
CA SER A 94 -18.60 4.77 -2.80
C SER A 94 -18.87 4.70 -4.31
N GLU A 95 -17.85 4.36 -5.11
CA GLU A 95 -17.90 4.26 -6.56
C GLU A 95 -17.76 2.79 -7.03
N ALA A 96 -17.77 2.57 -8.36
CA ALA A 96 -17.73 1.25 -8.99
C ALA A 96 -16.37 0.52 -8.91
N TYR A 97 -15.60 0.73 -7.84
CA TYR A 97 -14.43 -0.09 -7.51
C TYR A 97 -14.90 -1.47 -7.04
N GLU A 98 -14.24 -2.54 -7.49
CA GLU A 98 -14.61 -3.92 -7.12
C GLU A 98 -13.57 -4.51 -6.18
N VAL A 99 -13.94 -4.82 -4.94
CA VAL A 99 -13.03 -5.53 -4.02
C VAL A 99 -12.95 -7.00 -4.38
N LEU A 100 -11.76 -7.46 -4.76
CA LEU A 100 -11.55 -8.81 -5.28
C LEU A 100 -11.11 -9.79 -4.19
N HIS A 101 -10.12 -9.42 -3.38
CA HIS A 101 -9.48 -10.32 -2.42
C HIS A 101 -9.00 -9.58 -1.17
N TYR A 102 -8.98 -10.30 -0.04
CA TYR A 102 -8.37 -9.88 1.20
C TYR A 102 -7.24 -10.84 1.58
N VAL A 103 -6.07 -10.30 1.93
CA VAL A 103 -4.93 -11.06 2.45
C VAL A 103 -4.74 -10.66 3.92
N PRO A 104 -5.17 -11.50 4.88
CA PRO A 104 -5.13 -11.13 6.29
C PRO A 104 -3.72 -11.19 6.87
N ALA A 105 -3.44 -10.32 7.84
CA ALA A 105 -2.30 -10.51 8.72
C ALA A 105 -2.62 -11.70 9.64
N PRO A 106 -1.75 -12.72 9.70
CA PRO A 106 -2.08 -13.95 10.43
C PRO A 106 -2.23 -13.70 11.93
N SER A 107 -1.41 -12.82 12.50
CA SER A 107 -1.41 -12.49 13.93
C SER A 107 -0.79 -11.13 14.20
N LEU A 108 -1.36 -10.37 15.13
CA LEU A 108 -0.82 -9.12 15.68
C LEU A 108 -0.72 -9.21 17.22
N PRO A 109 0.41 -9.71 17.75
CA PRO A 109 0.71 -9.64 19.16
C PRO A 109 0.88 -8.19 19.64
N TYR A 110 0.89 -8.00 20.96
CA TYR A 110 1.16 -6.70 21.57
C TYR A 110 2.44 -6.05 21.02
N SER A 111 2.30 -4.82 20.52
CA SER A 111 3.39 -3.98 20.02
C SER A 111 4.19 -4.58 18.85
N GLN A 112 3.66 -5.61 18.17
CA GLN A 112 4.28 -6.22 17.00
C GLN A 112 3.47 -5.87 15.75
N PRO A 113 4.00 -5.00 14.87
CA PRO A 113 3.32 -4.63 13.64
C PRO A 113 3.20 -5.82 12.68
N GLY A 114 2.12 -5.83 11.90
CA GLY A 114 1.94 -6.76 10.78
C GLY A 114 1.11 -6.10 9.69
N SER A 115 1.20 -6.65 8.48
CA SER A 115 0.54 -6.09 7.31
C SER A 115 -0.57 -7.00 6.81
N CYS A 116 -1.72 -6.41 6.50
CA CYS A 116 -2.79 -7.05 5.74
C CYS A 116 -3.07 -6.23 4.48
N TYR A 117 -3.78 -6.82 3.51
CA TYR A 117 -3.97 -6.21 2.20
C TYR A 117 -5.37 -6.41 1.66
N SER A 118 -5.83 -5.43 0.89
CA SER A 118 -7.07 -5.49 0.11
C SER A 118 -6.76 -5.21 -1.36
N LEU A 119 -7.13 -6.14 -2.25
CA LEU A 119 -6.98 -6.00 -3.70
C LEU A 119 -8.30 -5.52 -4.29
N VAL A 120 -8.23 -4.44 -5.05
CA VAL A 120 -9.39 -3.78 -5.66
C VAL A 120 -9.16 -3.57 -7.14
N ARG A 121 -10.18 -3.79 -7.97
CA ARG A 121 -10.19 -3.45 -9.39
C ARG A 121 -10.69 -2.02 -9.58
N LEU A 122 -10.04 -1.29 -10.49
CA LEU A 122 -10.50 0.03 -10.92
C LEU A 122 -11.84 -0.06 -11.67
N PRO A 123 -12.68 1.00 -11.68
CA PRO A 123 -13.94 1.02 -12.42
C PRO A 123 -13.75 0.74 -13.92
N GLU A 124 -14.45 -0.26 -14.45
CA GLU A 124 -14.42 -0.61 -15.89
C GLU A 124 -15.46 0.17 -16.71
N ASP A 125 -16.63 0.42 -16.13
CA ASP A 125 -17.77 1.03 -16.84
C ASP A 125 -17.57 2.53 -17.13
N ASP A 126 -16.96 3.25 -16.19
CA ASP A 126 -16.57 4.66 -16.35
C ASP A 126 -15.12 4.87 -15.90
N PRO A 127 -14.15 4.83 -16.83
CA PRO A 127 -12.73 5.04 -16.53
C PRO A 127 -12.39 6.44 -16.00
N THR A 128 -13.33 7.40 -16.03
CA THR A 128 -13.12 8.76 -15.50
C THR A 128 -13.48 8.88 -14.02
N ALA A 129 -14.27 7.95 -13.48
CA ALA A 129 -14.72 7.91 -12.08
C ALA A 129 -13.64 7.36 -11.14
N VAL A 130 -12.44 7.94 -11.18
CA VAL A 130 -11.28 7.45 -10.41
C VAL A 130 -11.27 7.93 -8.96
N SER A 131 -12.02 8.97 -8.61
CA SER A 131 -12.12 9.46 -7.23
C SER A 131 -13.13 8.61 -6.46
N CYS A 132 -12.74 8.08 -5.30
CA CYS A 132 -13.59 7.19 -4.50
C CYS A 132 -13.26 7.32 -3.02
N THR A 133 -14.30 7.30 -2.18
CA THR A 133 -14.18 7.16 -0.73
C THR A 133 -14.40 5.69 -0.38
N PHE A 134 -13.59 5.13 0.53
CA PHE A 134 -13.76 3.79 1.05
C PHE A 134 -14.05 3.83 2.54
N SER A 135 -15.21 3.33 2.95
CA SER A 135 -15.46 3.04 4.35
C SER A 135 -14.68 1.79 4.76
N CYS A 136 -13.90 1.91 5.83
CA CYS A 136 -12.92 0.91 6.25
C CYS A 136 -13.27 0.33 7.63
N THR A 137 -13.36 -1.00 7.73
CA THR A 137 -13.62 -1.70 8.99
C THR A 137 -12.58 -2.81 9.18
N MET A 138 -11.76 -2.69 10.22
CA MET A 138 -10.83 -3.74 10.61
C MET A 138 -11.61 -4.90 11.24
N LYS A 139 -11.43 -6.11 10.73
CA LYS A 139 -12.07 -7.34 11.22
C LYS A 139 -11.03 -8.35 11.64
N TYR A 140 -11.23 -8.97 12.79
CA TYR A 140 -10.23 -9.82 13.41
C TYR A 140 -10.86 -10.79 14.41
N LEU A 141 -10.12 -11.84 14.74
CA LEU A 141 -10.41 -12.73 15.86
C LEU A 141 -9.58 -12.28 17.05
N VAL A 142 -10.23 -12.03 18.19
CA VAL A 142 -9.61 -11.68 19.46
C VAL A 142 -9.40 -12.95 20.29
N ARG A 143 -8.22 -13.07 20.89
CA ARG A 143 -7.96 -13.98 22.01
C ARG A 143 -7.44 -13.17 23.18
N ASP A 144 -8.08 -13.30 24.33
CA ASP A 144 -7.59 -12.72 25.58
C ASP A 144 -6.22 -13.33 25.93
N CYS A 145 -5.33 -12.54 26.51
CA CYS A 145 -3.98 -12.93 26.87
C CYS A 145 -3.66 -12.51 28.31
N ASP A 146 -2.89 -13.32 29.04
CA ASP A 146 -2.31 -12.87 30.31
C ASP A 146 -1.26 -11.77 30.05
N PRO A 147 -1.39 -10.56 30.62
CA PRO A 147 -0.50 -9.43 30.31
C PRO A 147 0.96 -9.62 30.72
N ASN A 148 1.27 -10.58 31.59
CA ASN A 148 2.61 -10.86 32.10
C ASN A 148 3.30 -11.99 31.34
N THR A 149 2.54 -12.97 30.85
CA THR A 149 3.08 -14.14 30.14
C THR A 149 2.91 -14.06 28.63
N GLY A 150 1.90 -13.34 28.15
CA GLY A 150 1.51 -13.28 26.74
C GLY A 150 0.86 -14.57 26.23
N GLU A 151 0.48 -15.49 27.12
CA GLU A 151 -0.22 -16.73 26.74
C GLU A 151 -1.69 -16.41 26.39
N PRO A 152 -2.14 -16.71 25.15
CA PRO A 152 -3.52 -16.51 24.75
C PRO A 152 -4.42 -17.64 25.25
N ASP A 153 -5.67 -17.31 25.53
CA ASP A 153 -6.71 -18.30 25.81
C ASP A 153 -7.00 -19.19 24.58
N ASP A 154 -7.51 -20.40 24.86
CA ASP A 154 -7.84 -21.37 23.82
C ASP A 154 -9.03 -20.91 22.96
N ASP A 155 -9.98 -20.20 23.58
CA ASP A 155 -11.16 -19.64 22.95
C ASP A 155 -10.91 -18.22 22.44
N GLY A 156 -11.61 -17.85 21.36
CA GLY A 156 -11.57 -16.50 20.81
C GLY A 156 -12.88 -16.16 20.10
N TYR A 157 -13.11 -14.87 19.87
CA TYR A 157 -14.33 -14.37 19.25
C TYR A 157 -14.01 -13.37 18.13
N ASP A 158 -14.90 -13.29 17.14
CA ASP A 158 -14.77 -12.31 16.07
C ASP A 158 -15.21 -10.92 16.57
N ASP A 159 -14.44 -9.89 16.23
CA ASP A 159 -14.73 -8.49 16.55
C ASP A 159 -14.36 -7.57 15.38
N GLU A 160 -14.81 -6.32 15.45
CA GLU A 160 -14.56 -5.31 14.43
C GLU A 160 -14.25 -3.93 15.01
N TYR A 161 -13.47 -3.15 14.29
CA TYR A 161 -13.10 -1.78 14.65
C TYR A 161 -13.24 -0.88 13.43
N VAL A 162 -14.08 0.15 13.55
CA VAL A 162 -14.31 1.13 12.47
C VAL A 162 -13.10 2.05 12.37
N LEU A 163 -12.57 2.21 11.17
CA LEU A 163 -11.45 3.09 10.85
C LEU A 163 -11.95 4.39 10.23
N GLU A 164 -11.06 5.37 10.09
CA GLU A 164 -11.33 6.54 9.24
C GLU A 164 -11.51 6.12 7.77
N ASP A 165 -12.35 6.87 7.04
CA ASP A 165 -12.55 6.66 5.62
C ASP A 165 -11.25 6.91 4.84
N LEU A 166 -11.02 6.12 3.79
CA LEU A 166 -9.86 6.24 2.93
C LEU A 166 -10.23 6.88 1.59
N GLU A 167 -9.53 7.96 1.25
CA GLU A 167 -9.73 8.69 -0.01
C GLU A 167 -8.76 8.23 -1.11
N VAL A 168 -9.32 7.90 -2.27
CA VAL A 168 -8.61 7.72 -3.54
C VAL A 168 -8.95 8.89 -4.44
N THR A 169 -7.93 9.51 -5.03
CA THR A 169 -8.08 10.69 -5.89
C THR A 169 -7.35 10.50 -7.21
N VAL A 170 -7.54 11.44 -8.14
CA VAL A 170 -6.77 11.51 -9.40
C VAL A 170 -5.25 11.50 -9.15
N ALA A 171 -4.77 12.07 -8.04
CA ALA A 171 -3.35 12.11 -7.72
C ALA A 171 -2.75 10.71 -7.48
N ASP A 172 -3.56 9.73 -7.08
CA ASP A 172 -3.13 8.34 -6.89
C ASP A 172 -2.90 7.61 -8.23
N HIS A 173 -3.37 8.20 -9.33
CA HIS A 173 -3.26 7.67 -10.69
C HIS A 173 -2.19 8.40 -11.54
N ILE A 174 -1.54 9.44 -10.98
CA ILE A 174 -0.54 10.25 -11.69
C ILE A 174 0.81 10.16 -10.98
N GLN A 175 1.87 9.88 -11.74
CA GLN A 175 3.25 9.95 -11.26
C GLN A 175 3.90 11.24 -11.72
N LYS A 176 4.38 12.06 -10.77
CA LYS A 176 5.08 13.30 -11.08
C LYS A 176 6.41 12.99 -11.77
N VAL A 177 6.66 13.66 -12.89
CA VAL A 177 7.94 13.65 -13.61
C VAL A 177 8.40 15.08 -13.87
N LEU A 178 9.70 15.33 -13.72
CA LEU A 178 10.27 16.64 -14.05
C LEU A 178 10.58 16.70 -15.55
N LYS A 179 10.03 17.69 -16.25
CA LYS A 179 10.35 18.00 -17.64
C LYS A 179 11.14 19.30 -17.69
N PRO A 180 12.46 19.28 -17.98
CA PRO A 180 13.29 20.48 -18.01
C PRO A 180 12.86 21.52 -19.04
N ASN A 181 12.24 21.06 -20.14
CA ASN A 181 11.66 21.90 -21.17
C ASN A 181 10.22 21.45 -21.43
N PHE A 182 9.26 22.22 -20.93
CA PHE A 182 7.83 21.91 -21.10
C PHE A 182 7.39 22.05 -22.57
N GLY A 183 7.84 23.09 -23.28
CA GLY A 183 7.45 23.33 -24.67
C GLY A 183 7.83 22.17 -25.59
N ALA A 184 9.07 21.68 -25.48
CA ALA A 184 9.52 20.52 -26.25
C ALA A 184 8.73 19.24 -25.90
N ALA A 185 8.45 19.01 -24.61
CA ALA A 185 7.68 17.84 -24.19
C ALA A 185 6.20 17.92 -24.63
N TRP A 186 5.63 19.13 -24.68
CA TRP A 186 4.27 19.38 -25.16
C TRP A 186 4.17 19.12 -26.67
N GLU A 187 5.09 19.67 -27.46
CA GLU A 187 5.16 19.44 -28.90
C GLU A 187 5.39 17.96 -29.26
N GLU A 188 6.20 17.24 -28.46
CA GLU A 188 6.47 15.81 -28.67
C GLU A 188 5.22 14.93 -28.49
N ILE A 189 4.33 15.27 -27.55
CA ILE A 189 3.09 14.53 -27.31
C ILE A 189 2.07 14.76 -28.45
N GLY A 190 2.03 15.98 -28.99
CA GLY A 190 1.09 16.37 -30.04
C GLY A 190 -0.31 16.71 -29.53
N ASP A 191 -1.21 17.04 -30.45
CA ASP A 191 -2.55 17.61 -30.18
C ASP A 191 -3.72 16.62 -30.43
N GLU A 192 -3.44 15.35 -30.75
CA GLU A 192 -4.47 14.35 -31.13
C GLU A 192 -5.60 14.21 -30.08
N PHE A 193 -5.26 14.31 -28.79
CA PHE A 193 -6.19 14.21 -27.67
C PHE A 193 -6.24 15.49 -26.81
N GLU A 194 -5.83 16.64 -27.36
CA GLU A 194 -5.90 17.93 -26.65
C GLU A 194 -7.37 18.31 -26.37
N LYS A 195 -7.64 18.72 -25.13
CA LYS A 195 -8.95 19.19 -24.67
C LYS A 195 -8.76 20.39 -23.73
N GLU A 196 -9.70 21.33 -23.78
CA GLU A 196 -9.71 22.55 -22.96
C GLU A 196 -11.06 22.68 -22.24
N GLU A 197 -11.03 23.04 -20.96
CA GLU A 197 -12.21 23.35 -20.15
C GLU A 197 -11.92 24.56 -19.24
N THR A 198 -12.91 25.43 -19.07
CA THR A 198 -12.80 26.67 -18.28
C THR A 198 -13.58 26.54 -16.97
N PHE A 199 -12.89 26.67 -15.85
CA PHE A 199 -13.48 26.63 -14.51
C PHE A 199 -13.66 28.06 -13.96
N ALA A 200 -14.77 28.30 -13.25
CA ALA A 200 -15.18 29.62 -12.71
C ALA A 200 -14.76 29.84 -11.25
#